data_AF-A0A3D4G1T6-F1
#
_entry.id   AF-A0A3D4G1T6-F1
#
_cell.length_a   1.000
_cell.length_b   1.000
_cell.length_c   1.000
_cell.angle_alpha   90.00
_cell.angle_beta   90.00
_cell.angle_gamma   90.00
#
_symmetry.space_group_name_H-M   'P 1'
#
loop_
_entity.id
_entity.type
_entity.pdbx_description
1 polymer ?
#
loop_
_entity_poly.entity_id
_entity_poly.type
_entity_poly.pdbx_seq_one_letter_code
_entity_poly.pdbx_strand_id
1 'polypeptide(L)'
;MLEAGSGLGFLVYPPLEPNEAVRIEYVGDGKFHFEYFLSSPGGSWETLFTVMYALPVGSIGLTKEEVTFKVSDPPITEEGARKIAQTFVIPGDLGTPPGAVTLRGASGFRTPAGWDTVYGPVLNMIERPFAPMLTVRVETDWYLHESEFRYVLQPGEWVTCEHSMPIGQVYFVPREEVTLRESSEEEIEEIRRGREEFVREKDATKVMTRYGLKYSPHYARVSRSVNNPEAARGGQGTGAGSEDEPSK
;
A
#
# COMPACT_ATOMS: atom_id res chain seq x y z
N MET A 1 -10.52 24.13 0.18
CA MET A 1 -10.48 22.97 -0.76
C MET A 1 -10.49 21.65 0.02
N LEU A 2 -9.79 21.57 1.16
CA LEU A 2 -9.92 20.50 2.16
C LEU A 2 -11.34 20.38 2.75
N GLU A 3 -12.07 21.50 2.99
CA GLU A 3 -13.43 21.43 3.56
C GLU A 3 -14.45 20.79 2.61
N ALA A 4 -14.30 20.98 1.30
CA ALA A 4 -15.17 20.35 0.29
C ALA A 4 -14.94 18.84 0.20
N GLY A 5 -13.68 18.39 0.30
CA GLY A 5 -13.35 16.96 0.34
C GLY A 5 -13.88 16.26 1.60
N SER A 6 -13.83 16.94 2.74
CA SER A 6 -14.44 16.44 3.99
C SER A 6 -15.96 16.38 3.93
N GLY A 7 -16.61 17.36 3.29
CA GLY A 7 -18.08 17.39 3.13
C GLY A 7 -18.63 16.37 2.12
N LEU A 8 -17.80 15.87 1.21
CA LEU A 8 -18.16 14.84 0.22
C LEU A 8 -17.91 13.39 0.72
N GLY A 9 -17.32 13.22 1.91
CA GLY A 9 -17.06 11.90 2.49
C GLY A 9 -15.90 11.13 1.84
N PHE A 10 -15.00 11.84 1.13
CA PHE A 10 -13.88 11.23 0.40
C PHE A 10 -12.60 11.09 1.21
N LEU A 11 -12.60 11.55 2.47
CA LEU A 11 -11.43 11.52 3.34
C LEU A 11 -11.61 10.46 4.42
N VAL A 12 -10.55 9.71 4.69
CA VAL A 12 -10.50 8.74 5.78
C VAL A 12 -9.55 9.23 6.85
N TYR A 13 -10.01 9.22 8.08
CA TYR A 13 -9.31 9.69 9.27
C TYR A 13 -8.80 8.49 10.10
N PRO A 14 -7.72 8.67 10.88
CA PRO A 14 -7.23 7.64 11.77
C PRO A 14 -8.22 7.39 12.92
N PRO A 15 -8.21 6.20 13.57
CA PRO A 15 -9.05 5.88 14.72
C PRO A 15 -8.55 6.55 16.02
N LEU A 16 -8.28 7.86 15.98
CA LEU A 16 -7.77 8.64 17.12
C LEU A 16 -8.89 9.48 17.71
N GLU A 17 -8.94 9.61 19.03
CA GLU A 17 -9.76 10.62 19.71
C GLU A 17 -9.15 12.04 19.57
N PRO A 18 -9.93 13.12 19.78
CA PRO A 18 -9.44 14.49 19.62
C PRO A 18 -8.21 14.86 20.46
N ASN A 19 -7.95 14.13 21.54
CA ASN A 19 -6.81 14.31 22.43
C ASN A 19 -5.68 13.30 22.18
N GLU A 20 -5.73 12.55 21.09
CA GLU A 20 -4.76 11.51 20.74
C GLU A 20 -4.02 11.88 19.45
N ALA A 21 -2.73 11.56 19.41
CA ALA A 21 -1.93 11.67 18.20
C ALA A 21 -0.87 10.56 18.16
N VAL A 22 -0.44 10.19 16.96
CA VAL A 22 0.66 9.24 16.77
C VAL A 22 1.70 9.80 15.82
N ARG A 23 2.95 9.41 16.03
CA ARG A 23 4.04 9.62 15.07
C ARG A 23 4.66 8.30 14.71
N ILE A 24 4.87 8.06 13.42
CA ILE A 24 5.56 6.88 12.92
C ILE A 24 6.73 7.35 12.06
N GLU A 25 7.93 6.99 12.49
CA GLU A 25 9.18 7.31 11.82
C GLU A 25 9.80 6.05 11.24
N TYR A 26 10.29 6.13 10.00
CA TYR A 26 11.17 5.11 9.47
C TYR A 26 12.62 5.49 9.77
N VAL A 27 13.23 4.82 10.74
CA VAL A 27 14.60 5.10 11.19
C VAL A 27 15.63 4.65 10.14
N GLY A 28 15.30 3.65 9.34
CA GLY A 28 16.20 2.98 8.41
C GLY A 28 16.48 1.53 8.81
N ASP A 29 17.07 0.75 7.89
CA ASP A 29 17.47 -0.64 8.12
C ASP A 29 16.35 -1.54 8.71
N GLY A 30 15.12 -1.35 8.24
CA GLY A 30 13.95 -2.11 8.71
C GLY A 30 13.48 -1.74 10.12
N LYS A 31 13.92 -0.60 10.67
CA LYS A 31 13.49 -0.11 11.98
C LYS A 31 12.46 1.00 11.85
N PHE A 32 11.41 0.91 12.65
CA PHE A 32 10.35 1.90 12.74
C PHE A 32 10.14 2.31 14.18
N HIS A 33 9.98 3.61 14.40
CA HIS A 33 9.71 4.17 15.71
C HIS A 33 8.29 4.72 15.75
N PHE A 34 7.46 4.13 16.60
CA PHE A 34 6.10 4.56 16.86
C PHE A 34 6.05 5.32 18.18
N GLU A 35 5.38 6.46 18.21
CA GLU A 35 5.16 7.27 19.40
C GLU A 35 3.69 7.58 19.57
N TYR A 36 3.18 7.40 20.79
CA TYR A 36 1.81 7.72 21.16
C TYR A 36 1.76 8.96 22.04
N PHE A 37 0.96 9.94 21.66
CA PHE A 37 0.79 11.20 22.38
C PHE A 37 -0.63 11.34 22.92
N LEU A 38 -0.73 11.98 24.08
CA LEU A 38 -1.99 12.44 24.64
C LEU A 38 -1.90 13.93 24.94
N SER A 39 -2.96 14.67 24.63
CA SER A 39 -3.10 16.04 25.11
C SER A 39 -3.81 16.07 26.45
N SER A 40 -3.29 16.92 27.35
CA SER A 40 -3.97 17.27 28.59
C SER A 40 -5.17 18.19 28.29
N PRO A 41 -6.13 18.33 29.21
CA PRO A 41 -7.20 19.33 29.09
C PRO A 41 -6.71 20.78 28.89
N GLY A 42 -5.45 21.06 29.25
CA GLY A 42 -4.78 22.35 29.02
C GLY A 42 -4.11 22.49 27.64
N GLY A 43 -4.22 21.47 26.78
CA GLY A 43 -3.67 21.46 25.42
C GLY A 43 -2.18 21.10 25.33
N SER A 44 -1.52 20.75 26.43
CA SER A 44 -0.13 20.27 26.39
C SER A 44 -0.09 18.82 25.90
N TRP A 45 0.75 18.56 24.90
CA TRP A 45 0.96 17.21 24.37
C TRP A 45 2.12 16.53 25.09
N GLU A 46 1.88 15.30 25.56
CA GLU A 46 2.89 14.47 26.21
C GLU A 46 2.95 13.10 25.53
N THR A 47 4.17 12.58 25.34
CA THR A 47 4.36 11.22 24.86
C THR A 47 4.09 10.26 26.01
N LEU A 48 3.21 9.28 25.81
CA LEU A 48 2.91 8.26 26.82
C LEU A 48 3.91 7.09 26.73
N PHE A 49 4.08 6.56 25.52
CA PHE A 49 4.99 5.45 25.25
C PHE A 49 5.49 5.49 23.80
N THR A 50 6.54 4.71 23.57
CA THR A 50 7.09 4.45 22.24
C THR A 50 7.20 2.96 21.98
N VAL A 51 7.07 2.54 20.73
CA VAL A 51 7.33 1.16 20.27
C VAL A 51 8.36 1.19 19.17
N MET A 52 9.49 0.54 19.39
CA MET A 52 10.50 0.31 18.36
C MET A 52 10.24 -1.05 17.71
N TYR A 53 9.89 -1.03 16.43
CA TYR A 53 9.80 -2.23 15.60
C TYR A 53 11.13 -2.41 14.88
N ALA A 54 11.76 -3.57 15.01
CA ALA A 54 12.89 -3.97 14.20
C ALA A 54 12.52 -5.20 13.38
N LEU A 55 12.34 -5.00 12.07
CA LEU A 55 11.98 -6.05 11.14
C LEU A 55 13.20 -6.90 10.76
N PRO A 56 13.00 -8.20 10.48
CA PRO A 56 14.06 -9.05 9.95
C PRO A 56 14.42 -8.64 8.51
N VAL A 57 15.59 -8.05 8.33
CA VAL A 57 16.11 -7.72 7.00
C VAL A 57 16.46 -9.03 6.27
N GLY A 58 15.82 -9.31 5.13
CA GLY A 58 16.12 -10.48 4.29
C GLY A 58 15.23 -11.73 4.49
N SER A 59 13.99 -11.54 4.96
CA SER A 59 12.89 -12.53 4.86
C SER A 59 12.88 -13.69 5.88
N ILE A 60 13.87 -13.79 6.78
CA ILE A 60 13.92 -14.83 7.82
C ILE A 60 14.27 -14.20 9.17
N GLY A 61 13.33 -14.20 10.11
CA GLY A 61 13.53 -13.77 11.49
C GLY A 61 12.23 -13.34 12.18
N LEU A 62 12.30 -13.07 13.48
CA LEU A 62 11.19 -12.54 14.25
C LEU A 62 11.27 -11.01 14.28
N THR A 63 10.13 -10.33 14.10
CA THR A 63 10.03 -8.90 14.40
C THR A 63 10.28 -8.69 15.89
N LYS A 64 11.23 -7.81 16.23
CA LYS A 64 11.44 -7.38 17.62
C LYS A 64 10.60 -6.14 17.89
N GLU A 65 9.88 -6.14 19.00
CA GLU A 65 9.07 -5.02 19.47
C GLU A 65 9.51 -4.61 20.87
N GLU A 66 10.02 -3.39 21.00
CA GLU A 66 10.51 -2.86 22.27
C GLU A 66 9.67 -1.65 22.70
N VAL A 67 9.02 -1.76 23.85
CA VAL A 67 8.17 -0.70 24.41
C VAL A 67 8.99 0.13 25.39
N THR A 68 8.86 1.45 25.34
CA THR A 68 9.42 2.34 26.35
C THR A 68 8.34 3.31 26.82
N PHE A 69 8.05 3.31 28.12
CA PHE A 69 7.17 4.31 28.72
C PHE A 69 7.95 5.61 28.96
N LYS A 70 7.30 6.73 28.66
CA LYS A 70 7.86 8.08 28.87
C LYS A 70 7.29 8.76 30.13
N VAL A 71 6.38 8.07 30.82
CA VAL A 71 5.79 8.46 32.11
C VAL A 71 6.24 7.51 33.21
N SER A 72 6.31 8.00 34.45
CA SER A 72 6.80 7.22 35.59
C SER A 72 5.83 6.14 36.08
N ASP A 73 4.53 6.35 35.91
CA ASP A 73 3.46 5.42 36.31
C ASP A 73 2.51 5.20 35.12
N PRO A 74 2.84 4.28 34.20
CA PRO A 74 2.06 4.09 32.99
C PRO A 74 0.70 3.43 33.30
N PRO A 75 -0.42 3.98 32.79
CA PRO A 75 -1.76 3.44 33.04
C PRO A 75 -2.04 2.14 32.26
N ILE A 76 -1.07 1.66 31.48
CA ILE A 76 -1.18 0.48 30.61
C ILE A 76 0.06 -0.40 30.75
N THR A 77 -0.09 -1.68 30.42
CA THR A 77 1.02 -2.63 30.33
C THR A 77 1.76 -2.52 29.00
N GLU A 78 2.95 -3.10 28.88
CA GLU A 78 3.66 -3.17 27.59
C GLU A 78 2.83 -3.89 26.51
N GLU A 79 2.11 -4.94 26.89
CA GLU A 79 1.20 -5.65 25.97
C GLU A 79 0.05 -4.73 25.53
N GLY A 80 -0.48 -3.92 26.44
CA GLY A 80 -1.46 -2.88 26.12
C GLY A 80 -0.91 -1.86 25.14
N ALA A 81 0.32 -1.37 25.35
CA ALA A 81 0.99 -0.44 24.46
C ALA A 81 1.18 -1.01 23.04
N ARG A 82 1.61 -2.28 22.92
CA ARG A 82 1.70 -2.98 21.62
C ARG A 82 0.35 -3.08 20.93
N LYS A 83 -0.70 -3.47 21.67
CA LYS A 83 -2.08 -3.56 21.16
C LYS A 83 -2.59 -2.20 20.67
N ILE A 84 -2.36 -1.13 21.42
CA ILE A 84 -2.71 0.23 21.01
C ILE A 84 -1.98 0.60 19.72
N ALA A 85 -0.67 0.37 19.63
CA ALA A 85 0.08 0.65 18.40
C ALA A 85 -0.46 -0.15 17.19
N GLN A 86 -0.82 -1.41 17.39
CA GLN A 86 -1.41 -2.29 16.36
C GLN A 86 -2.81 -1.84 15.89
N THR A 87 -3.50 -0.99 16.66
CA THR A 87 -4.75 -0.34 16.20
C THR A 87 -4.48 0.68 15.08
N PHE A 88 -3.26 1.24 15.01
CA PHE A 88 -2.92 2.31 14.07
C PHE A 88 -2.03 1.85 12.93
N VAL A 89 -1.14 0.89 13.19
CA VAL A 89 -0.22 0.33 12.20
C VAL A 89 -0.36 -1.18 12.10
N ILE A 90 0.02 -1.75 10.95
CA ILE A 90 0.07 -3.20 10.75
C ILE A 90 1.54 -3.64 10.72
N PRO A 91 2.08 -4.19 11.83
CA PRO A 91 3.50 -4.53 11.91
C PRO A 91 3.96 -5.52 10.82
N GLY A 92 3.11 -6.47 10.45
CA GLY A 92 3.41 -7.47 9.41
C GLY A 92 3.57 -6.90 8.00
N ASP A 93 3.03 -5.70 7.77
CA ASP A 93 3.06 -5.01 6.49
C ASP A 93 4.17 -3.95 6.39
N LEU A 94 4.87 -3.70 7.49
CA LEU A 94 5.97 -2.75 7.51
C LEU A 94 7.12 -3.21 6.60
N GLY A 95 7.79 -2.26 5.97
CA GLY A 95 9.03 -2.51 5.23
C GLY A 95 8.89 -3.27 3.91
N THR A 96 7.67 -3.44 3.39
CA THR A 96 7.43 -4.02 2.05
C THR A 96 6.70 -3.03 1.12
N PRO A 97 7.42 -2.20 0.32
CA PRO A 97 8.88 -2.04 0.20
C PRO A 97 9.55 -1.35 1.42
N PRO A 98 10.90 -1.25 1.50
CA PRO A 98 11.56 -0.58 2.63
C PRO A 98 10.98 0.80 2.90
N GLY A 99 10.73 1.11 4.18
CA GLY A 99 10.06 2.34 4.59
C GLY A 99 8.53 2.34 4.44
N ALA A 100 7.94 1.27 3.90
CA ALA A 100 6.49 1.15 3.86
C ALA A 100 5.91 1.06 5.27
N VAL A 101 4.88 1.86 5.52
CA VAL A 101 4.01 1.82 6.69
C VAL A 101 2.56 1.71 6.22
N THR A 102 1.82 0.75 6.78
CA THR A 102 0.37 0.63 6.56
C THR A 102 -0.35 1.23 7.77
N LEU A 103 -1.11 2.30 7.54
CA LEU A 103 -1.94 2.98 8.52
C LEU A 103 -3.38 2.46 8.47
N ARG A 104 -4.03 2.32 9.62
CA ARG A 104 -5.45 1.95 9.72
C ARG A 104 -6.33 3.19 9.81
N GLY A 105 -7.43 3.19 9.05
CA GLY A 105 -8.50 4.18 9.15
C GLY A 105 -9.50 3.86 10.26
N ALA A 106 -10.39 4.81 10.53
CA ALA A 106 -11.42 4.70 11.54
C ALA A 106 -12.32 3.46 11.32
N SER A 107 -12.53 2.68 12.38
CA SER A 107 -13.29 1.42 12.38
C SER A 107 -14.79 1.59 12.08
N GLY A 108 -15.29 2.83 12.01
CA GLY A 108 -16.67 3.18 11.71
C GLY A 108 -16.95 3.58 10.26
N PHE A 109 -15.98 3.48 9.34
CA PHE A 109 -16.20 3.85 7.95
C PHE A 109 -17.24 2.91 7.30
N ARG A 110 -18.37 3.47 6.84
CA ARG A 110 -19.47 2.73 6.22
C ARG A 110 -19.78 3.26 4.84
N THR A 111 -19.83 2.36 3.85
CA THR A 111 -20.24 2.71 2.50
C THR A 111 -21.72 3.12 2.48
N PRO A 112 -22.10 4.20 1.79
CA PRO A 112 -23.51 4.55 1.56
C PRO A 112 -24.29 3.41 0.87
N ALA A 113 -25.56 3.24 1.22
CA ALA A 113 -26.39 2.19 0.62
C ALA A 113 -26.52 2.36 -0.90
N GLY A 114 -26.30 1.28 -1.65
CA GLY A 114 -26.35 1.27 -3.12
C GLY A 114 -25.09 1.80 -3.81
N TRP A 115 -24.02 2.06 -3.05
CA TRP A 115 -22.71 2.46 -3.58
C TRP A 115 -21.64 1.45 -3.15
N ASP A 116 -20.53 1.43 -3.86
CA ASP A 116 -19.32 0.73 -3.43
C ASP A 116 -18.20 1.72 -3.17
N THR A 117 -17.36 1.41 -2.18
CA THR A 117 -16.20 2.23 -1.85
C THR A 117 -15.00 1.76 -2.65
N VAL A 118 -14.34 2.70 -3.32
CA VAL A 118 -13.08 2.53 -4.03
C VAL A 118 -11.99 3.21 -3.21
N TYR A 119 -11.11 2.41 -2.60
CA TYR A 119 -9.97 2.94 -1.84
C TYR A 119 -8.87 3.44 -2.79
N GLY A 120 -8.53 4.72 -2.66
CA GLY A 120 -7.46 5.36 -3.41
C GLY A 120 -6.12 5.23 -2.69
N PRO A 121 -5.03 4.91 -3.39
CA PRO A 121 -3.71 4.95 -2.79
C PRO A 121 -3.29 6.38 -2.44
N VAL A 122 -2.50 6.53 -1.37
CA VAL A 122 -1.72 7.76 -1.19
C VAL A 122 -0.50 7.66 -2.09
N LEU A 123 -0.48 8.44 -3.16
CA LEU A 123 0.63 8.48 -4.11
C LEU A 123 1.77 9.34 -3.55
N ASN A 124 2.50 8.84 -2.54
CA ASN A 124 3.68 9.52 -2.00
C ASN A 124 5.02 8.92 -2.49
N MET A 125 4.97 7.91 -3.35
CA MET A 125 6.16 7.33 -4.00
C MET A 125 6.50 8.08 -5.29
N ILE A 126 7.76 8.52 -5.44
CA ILE A 126 8.24 9.20 -6.66
C ILE A 126 8.95 8.21 -7.61
N GLU A 127 9.50 7.11 -7.07
CA GLU A 127 10.30 6.14 -7.83
C GLU A 127 9.54 4.83 -8.11
N ARG A 128 9.72 4.28 -9.31
CA ARG A 128 9.12 3.01 -9.73
C ARG A 128 10.03 1.83 -9.37
N PRO A 129 9.47 0.64 -9.05
CA PRO A 129 8.05 0.27 -9.12
C PRO A 129 7.24 0.76 -7.92
N PHE A 130 6.02 1.25 -8.16
CA PHE A 130 5.07 1.53 -7.09
C PHE A 130 4.76 0.23 -6.34
N ALA A 131 4.68 0.28 -5.02
CA ALA A 131 4.04 -0.80 -4.28
C ALA A 131 2.65 -1.03 -4.90
N PRO A 132 2.24 -2.27 -5.22
CA PRO A 132 0.90 -2.53 -5.69
C PRO A 132 -0.06 -2.17 -4.55
N MET A 133 -0.64 -0.99 -4.64
CA MET A 133 -1.67 -0.53 -3.72
C MET A 133 -3.01 -0.93 -4.34
N LEU A 134 -3.64 -1.94 -3.75
CA LEU A 134 -4.89 -2.50 -4.25
C LEU A 134 -6.00 -1.46 -4.14
N THR A 135 -6.49 -0.99 -5.28
CA THR A 135 -7.79 -0.35 -5.36
C THR A 135 -8.85 -1.44 -5.30
N VAL A 136 -9.34 -1.74 -4.11
CA VAL A 136 -10.44 -2.70 -3.93
C VAL A 136 -11.76 -1.94 -3.91
N ARG A 137 -12.73 -2.44 -4.69
CA ARG A 137 -14.14 -2.06 -4.60
C ARG A 137 -14.77 -2.93 -3.52
N VAL A 138 -15.13 -2.34 -2.39
CA VAL A 138 -15.68 -3.09 -1.24
C VAL A 138 -17.09 -2.59 -0.93
N GLU A 139 -18.01 -3.54 -0.81
CA GLU A 139 -19.32 -3.33 -0.18
C GLU A 139 -19.13 -3.42 1.33
N THR A 140 -19.32 -2.31 2.06
CA THR A 140 -19.22 -2.30 3.54
C THR A 140 -20.49 -1.80 4.21
N ASP A 141 -21.61 -1.79 3.50
CA ASP A 141 -22.89 -1.34 4.06
C ASP A 141 -23.50 -2.35 5.05
N TRP A 142 -23.05 -3.61 5.06
CA TRP A 142 -23.49 -4.67 5.97
C TRP A 142 -22.46 -5.13 7.02
N TYR A 143 -21.19 -4.70 6.95
CA TYR A 143 -20.17 -5.01 7.97
C TYR A 143 -19.14 -3.89 8.12
N LEU A 144 -18.57 -3.78 9.34
CA LEU A 144 -17.47 -2.86 9.63
C LEU A 144 -16.19 -3.38 8.98
N HIS A 145 -15.49 -2.51 8.26
CA HIS A 145 -14.25 -2.84 7.57
C HIS A 145 -13.13 -1.90 8.05
N GLU A 146 -11.99 -2.48 8.42
CA GLU A 146 -10.77 -1.71 8.71
C GLU A 146 -10.13 -1.29 7.40
N SER A 147 -10.09 0.02 7.13
CA SER A 147 -9.44 0.54 5.93
C SER A 147 -7.94 0.70 6.14
N GLU A 148 -7.15 0.39 5.11
CA GLU A 148 -5.70 0.38 5.19
C GLU A 148 -5.08 1.30 4.14
N PHE A 149 -4.19 2.20 4.55
CA PHE A 149 -3.53 3.17 3.69
C PHE A 149 -2.02 3.04 3.82
N ARG A 150 -1.35 2.75 2.71
CA ARG A 150 0.09 2.54 2.69
C ARG A 150 0.83 3.83 2.31
N TYR A 151 1.82 4.19 3.11
CA TYR A 151 2.78 5.26 2.86
C TYR A 151 4.16 4.66 2.74
N VAL A 152 5.03 5.25 1.94
CA VAL A 152 6.47 4.93 1.93
C VAL A 152 7.27 6.11 2.47
N LEU A 153 7.99 5.89 3.56
CA LEU A 153 8.87 6.86 4.21
C LEU A 153 10.33 6.62 3.81
N GLN A 154 11.12 7.68 3.68
CA GLN A 154 12.59 7.59 3.61
C GLN A 154 13.20 7.46 5.01
N PRO A 155 14.43 6.97 5.14
CA PRO A 155 15.13 6.97 6.43
C PRO A 155 15.19 8.38 7.04
N GLY A 156 14.72 8.51 8.28
CA GLY A 156 14.58 9.77 9.00
C GLY A 156 13.30 10.55 8.69
N GLU A 157 12.44 10.06 7.80
CA GLU A 157 11.10 10.63 7.59
C GLU A 157 10.09 10.04 8.57
N TRP A 158 9.09 10.85 8.91
CA TRP A 158 7.96 10.43 9.71
C TRP A 158 6.65 10.95 9.17
N VAL A 159 5.58 10.26 9.55
CA VAL A 159 4.21 10.73 9.41
C VAL A 159 3.63 10.93 10.81
N THR A 160 2.97 12.06 11.02
CA THR A 160 2.13 12.29 12.20
C THR A 160 0.70 11.97 11.81
N CYS A 161 -0.12 11.46 12.73
CA CYS A 161 -1.56 11.32 12.54
C CYS A 161 -2.27 11.94 13.73
N GLU A 162 -3.32 12.70 13.45
CA GLU A 162 -4.18 13.37 14.43
C GLU A 162 -5.63 13.13 14.04
N HIS A 163 -6.55 13.21 15.00
CA HIS A 163 -7.99 12.99 14.79
C HIS A 163 -8.56 13.72 13.56
N SER A 164 -8.16 14.98 13.35
CA SER A 164 -8.67 15.84 12.28
C SER A 164 -7.84 15.80 11.01
N MET A 165 -6.79 14.97 10.93
CA MET A 165 -5.93 14.88 9.76
C MET A 165 -6.23 13.61 8.96
N PRO A 166 -6.61 13.73 7.68
CA PRO A 166 -6.92 12.57 6.86
C PRO A 166 -5.65 11.78 6.53
N ILE A 167 -5.74 10.46 6.60
CA ILE A 167 -4.69 9.49 6.25
C ILE A 167 -4.97 8.76 4.92
N GLY A 168 -6.09 9.06 4.27
CA GLY A 168 -6.55 8.31 3.13
C GLY A 168 -7.63 9.01 2.34
N GLN A 169 -7.85 8.51 1.12
CA GLN A 169 -8.91 8.99 0.23
C GLN A 169 -9.71 7.83 -0.34
N VAL A 170 -11.01 8.07 -0.52
CA VAL A 170 -11.95 7.10 -1.09
C VAL A 170 -12.85 7.78 -2.11
N TYR A 171 -13.36 7.00 -3.04
CA TYR A 171 -14.39 7.40 -3.99
C TYR A 171 -15.57 6.45 -3.89
N PHE A 172 -16.79 6.96 -4.08
CA PHE A 172 -17.98 6.12 -4.17
C PHE A 172 -18.37 5.93 -5.63
N VAL A 173 -18.62 4.69 -6.02
CA VAL A 173 -19.15 4.34 -7.35
C VAL A 173 -20.52 3.67 -7.19
N PRO A 174 -21.49 3.91 -8.09
CA PRO A 174 -22.78 3.24 -8.03
C PRO A 174 -22.61 1.72 -8.04
N ARG A 175 -23.34 1.00 -7.18
CA ARG A 175 -23.27 -0.46 -7.11
C ARG A 175 -23.81 -1.07 -8.41
N GLU A 176 -23.04 -1.98 -8.98
CA GLU A 176 -23.45 -2.78 -10.13
C GLU A 176 -23.90 -4.15 -9.63
N GLU A 177 -25.01 -4.65 -10.18
CA GLU A 177 -25.50 -5.98 -9.86
C GLU A 177 -24.58 -7.02 -10.50
N VAL A 178 -23.90 -7.82 -9.68
CA VAL A 178 -23.02 -8.91 -10.14
C VAL A 178 -23.74 -10.23 -9.94
N THR A 179 -24.12 -10.87 -11.05
CA THR A 179 -24.67 -12.23 -11.03
C THR A 179 -23.53 -13.24 -11.11
N LEU A 180 -23.26 -13.93 -10.00
CA LEU A 180 -22.36 -15.08 -10.01
C LEU A 180 -23.05 -16.26 -10.71
N ARG A 181 -22.33 -16.91 -11.62
CA ARG A 181 -22.76 -18.16 -12.25
C ARG A 181 -21.62 -19.16 -12.24
N GLU A 182 -21.96 -20.43 -12.34
CA GLU A 182 -20.97 -21.47 -12.55
C GLU A 182 -20.31 -21.28 -13.92
N SER A 183 -18.98 -21.47 -13.96
CA SER A 183 -18.23 -21.53 -15.20
C SER A 183 -18.51 -22.84 -15.92
N SER A 184 -18.68 -22.81 -17.23
CA SER A 184 -18.74 -24.04 -18.03
C SER A 184 -17.39 -24.75 -18.05
N GLU A 185 -17.35 -26.04 -18.41
CA GLU A 185 -16.08 -26.77 -18.58
C GLU A 185 -15.17 -26.11 -19.62
N GLU A 186 -15.76 -25.55 -20.69
CA GLU A 186 -15.04 -24.81 -21.73
C GLU A 186 -14.40 -23.54 -21.18
N GLU A 187 -15.13 -22.76 -20.38
CA GLU A 187 -14.62 -21.54 -19.75
C GLU A 187 -13.53 -21.85 -18.71
N ILE A 188 -13.68 -22.93 -17.95
CA ILE A 188 -12.64 -23.40 -17.02
C ILE A 188 -11.36 -23.73 -17.78
N GLU A 189 -11.49 -24.42 -18.92
CA GLU A 189 -10.33 -24.78 -19.73
C GLU A 189 -9.70 -23.55 -20.42
N GLU A 190 -10.51 -22.60 -20.87
CA GLU A 190 -10.04 -21.33 -21.39
C GLU A 190 -9.26 -20.53 -20.33
N ILE A 191 -9.79 -20.46 -19.10
CA ILE A 191 -9.11 -19.81 -17.96
C ILE A 191 -7.78 -20.50 -17.67
N ARG A 192 -7.73 -21.84 -17.67
CA ARG A 192 -6.49 -22.59 -17.45
C ARG A 192 -5.46 -22.30 -18.53
N ARG A 193 -5.85 -22.44 -19.79
CA ARG A 193 -4.99 -22.15 -20.95
C ARG A 193 -4.49 -20.71 -20.92
N GLY A 194 -5.37 -19.76 -20.65
CA GLY A 194 -5.02 -18.34 -20.54
C GLY A 194 -4.03 -18.07 -19.40
N ARG A 195 -4.18 -18.75 -18.26
CA ARG A 195 -3.22 -18.65 -17.14
C ARG A 195 -1.84 -19.20 -17.53
N GLU A 196 -1.79 -20.34 -18.19
CA GLU A 196 -0.53 -20.96 -18.64
C GLU A 196 0.19 -20.09 -19.68
N GLU A 197 -0.56 -19.59 -20.67
CA GLU A 197 -0.05 -18.67 -21.68
C GLU A 197 0.47 -17.38 -21.06
N PHE A 198 -0.31 -16.78 -20.16
CA PHE A 198 0.10 -15.58 -19.43
C PHE A 198 1.40 -15.78 -18.66
N VAL A 199 1.54 -16.89 -17.91
CA VAL A 199 2.77 -17.20 -17.17
C VAL A 199 3.95 -17.36 -18.12
N ARG A 200 3.75 -18.10 -19.22
CA ARG A 200 4.78 -18.33 -20.25
C ARG A 200 5.26 -17.02 -20.87
N GLU A 201 4.34 -16.15 -21.27
CA GLU A 201 4.67 -14.86 -21.88
C GLU A 201 5.32 -13.88 -20.90
N LYS A 202 4.83 -13.86 -19.65
CA LYS A 202 5.41 -13.05 -18.59
C LYS A 202 6.84 -13.48 -18.29
N ASP A 203 7.11 -14.78 -18.28
CA ASP A 203 8.44 -15.34 -18.03
C ASP A 203 9.39 -15.11 -19.19
N ALA A 204 8.93 -15.28 -20.44
CA ALA A 204 9.71 -15.01 -21.65
C ALA A 204 10.20 -13.56 -21.76
N THR A 205 9.55 -12.63 -21.04
CA THR A 205 9.85 -11.20 -21.09
C THR A 205 10.60 -10.70 -19.86
N LYS A 206 10.95 -11.56 -18.89
CA LYS A 206 11.72 -11.15 -17.70
C LYS A 206 13.05 -10.50 -18.09
N VAL A 207 13.33 -9.34 -17.51
CA VAL A 207 14.57 -8.57 -17.66
C VAL A 207 15.24 -8.45 -16.30
N MET A 208 16.56 -8.59 -16.29
CA MET A 208 17.42 -8.28 -15.14
C MET A 208 17.72 -6.79 -15.12
N THR A 209 17.47 -6.12 -13.99
CA THR A 209 17.95 -4.76 -13.78
C THR A 209 19.45 -4.75 -13.53
N ARG A 210 20.08 -3.57 -13.66
CA ARG A 210 21.48 -3.33 -13.30
C ARG A 210 21.83 -3.65 -11.83
N TYR A 211 20.82 -3.79 -10.98
CA TYR A 211 20.95 -4.09 -9.56
C TYR A 211 20.65 -5.56 -9.22
N GLY A 212 20.53 -6.43 -10.22
CA GLY A 212 20.29 -7.86 -10.00
C GLY A 212 18.83 -8.24 -9.73
N LEU A 213 17.87 -7.32 -9.87
CA LEU A 213 16.45 -7.60 -9.68
C LEU A 213 15.79 -8.07 -10.98
N LYS A 214 14.91 -9.07 -10.92
CA LYS A 214 14.11 -9.54 -12.06
C LYS A 214 12.77 -8.83 -12.10
N TYR A 215 12.39 -8.24 -13.22
CA TYR A 215 11.02 -7.77 -13.47
C TYR A 215 10.57 -8.17 -14.87
N SER A 216 9.25 -8.28 -15.08
CA SER A 216 8.68 -8.53 -16.40
C SER A 216 7.95 -7.28 -16.89
N PRO A 217 8.30 -6.72 -18.06
CA PRO A 217 7.58 -5.60 -18.68
C PRO A 217 6.32 -6.05 -19.42
N HIS A 218 5.91 -7.32 -19.29
CA HIS A 218 4.79 -7.92 -20.03
C HIS A 218 3.54 -7.02 -20.04
N TYR A 219 3.06 -6.56 -18.88
CA TYR A 219 1.89 -5.67 -18.79
C TYR A 219 2.07 -4.34 -19.53
N ALA A 220 3.27 -3.75 -19.49
CA ALA A 220 3.55 -2.51 -20.22
C ALA A 220 3.54 -2.72 -21.74
N ARG A 221 3.96 -3.90 -22.22
CA ARG A 221 3.90 -4.27 -23.64
C ARG A 221 2.46 -4.50 -24.09
N VAL A 222 1.68 -5.26 -23.32
CA VAL A 222 0.25 -5.53 -23.62
C VAL A 222 -0.55 -4.22 -23.62
N SER A 223 -0.36 -3.36 -22.63
CA SER A 223 -1.02 -2.05 -22.58
C SER A 223 -0.70 -1.18 -23.80
N ARG A 224 0.57 -1.18 -24.26
CA ARG A 224 0.97 -0.45 -25.47
C ARG A 224 0.40 -1.05 -26.74
N SER A 225 0.30 -2.37 -26.86
CA SER A 225 -0.28 -3.01 -28.06
C SER A 225 -1.79 -2.80 -28.15
N VAL A 226 -2.49 -2.73 -27.02
CA VAL A 226 -3.93 -2.41 -26.99
C VAL A 226 -4.17 -0.93 -27.33
N ASN A 227 -3.32 -0.03 -26.84
CA ASN A 227 -3.48 1.42 -27.07
C ASN A 227 -2.87 1.92 -28.40
N ASN A 228 -1.97 1.16 -29.04
CA ASN A 228 -1.36 1.51 -30.33
C ASN A 228 -1.01 0.25 -31.15
N PRO A 229 -2.00 -0.36 -31.84
CA PRO A 229 -1.84 -1.62 -32.54
C PRO A 229 -0.89 -1.55 -33.75
N GLU A 230 -0.63 -0.36 -34.30
CA GLU A 230 0.28 -0.16 -35.44
C GLU A 230 1.76 -0.25 -35.03
N ALA A 231 2.12 0.22 -33.83
CA ALA A 231 3.49 0.16 -33.34
C ALA A 231 3.97 -1.27 -33.00
N ALA A 232 3.04 -2.20 -32.72
CA ALA A 232 3.36 -3.59 -32.40
C ALA A 232 3.80 -4.42 -33.62
N ARG A 233 3.48 -3.98 -34.85
CA ARG A 233 3.79 -4.71 -36.10
C ARG A 233 5.13 -4.31 -36.74
N GLY A 234 5.77 -3.23 -36.30
CA GLY A 234 7.00 -2.69 -36.92
C GLY A 234 8.33 -3.28 -36.43
N GLY A 235 8.31 -4.29 -35.54
CA GLY A 235 9.51 -4.79 -34.86
C GLY A 235 10.23 -5.97 -35.50
N GLN A 236 9.78 -6.49 -36.65
CA GLN A 236 10.43 -7.60 -37.35
C GLN A 236 10.85 -7.16 -38.76
N GLY A 237 12.16 -6.92 -38.95
CA GLY A 237 12.79 -6.86 -40.28
C GLY A 237 13.64 -5.61 -40.54
N THR A 238 14.93 -5.68 -40.21
CA THR A 238 16.05 -5.64 -41.18
C THR A 238 17.37 -5.66 -40.42
N GLY A 239 17.87 -6.87 -40.14
CA GLY A 239 19.29 -7.11 -40.00
C GLY A 239 19.78 -7.70 -41.32
N ALA A 240 20.54 -6.92 -42.09
CA ALA A 240 21.39 -7.42 -43.15
C ALA A 240 22.68 -6.59 -43.10
N GLY A 241 23.73 -7.21 -42.58
CA GLY A 241 25.07 -6.66 -42.61
C GLY A 241 25.66 -6.71 -44.02
N SER A 242 26.63 -5.84 -44.25
CA SER A 242 27.74 -6.08 -45.16
C SER A 242 28.96 -5.39 -44.55
N GLU A 243 29.77 -6.18 -43.83
CA GLU A 243 31.21 -5.95 -43.72
C GLU A 243 31.90 -6.56 -44.96
N ASP A 244 33.18 -6.22 -45.11
CA ASP A 244 34.19 -6.59 -46.12
C ASP A 244 34.34 -5.59 -47.28
N GLU A 245 35.51 -4.98 -47.55
CA GLU A 245 36.89 -5.24 -47.10
C GLU A 245 37.81 -4.01 -47.39
N PRO A 246 39.07 -4.00 -46.90
CA PRO A 246 40.00 -2.86 -46.91
C PRO A 246 41.05 -2.87 -48.07
N SER A 247 41.97 -1.89 -48.01
CA SER A 247 43.21 -1.67 -48.81
C SER A 247 43.05 -0.75 -50.03
N LYS A 248 43.91 0.25 -50.31
CA LYS A 248 45.27 0.63 -49.87
C LYS A 248 45.39 2.14 -49.73
#